data_AF-A0A1J8QE28-F1
#
_entry.id   AF-A0A1J8QE28-F1
#
_cell.length_a   1.000
_cell.length_b   1.000
_cell.length_c   1.000
_cell.angle_alpha   90.00
_cell.angle_beta   90.00
_cell.angle_gamma   90.00
#
_symmetry.space_group_name_H-M   'P 1'
#
loop_
_entity.id
_entity.type
_entity.pdbx_description
1 polymer ?
#
loop_
_entity_poly.entity_id
_entity_poly.type
_entity_poly.pdbx_seq_one_letter_code
_entity_poly.pdbx_strand_id
1 'polypeptide(L)'
;MSKGIPLRLMRQLYQATAVPKMLYAADLWFTPAFQDGSDSPQRGSLRVARRLTSVQRIAAISMTGAMRSSATDALEAHANLLPISLQLQNICHRAIVRLTAHPDTH
;
A
#
# COMPACT_ATOMS: atom_id res chain seq x y z
N MET A 1 9.49 -16.32 30.00
CA MET A 1 8.91 -15.07 29.45
C MET A 1 9.03 -15.11 27.93
N SER A 2 7.96 -15.47 27.20
CA SER A 2 7.99 -15.44 25.74
C SER A 2 8.00 -13.98 25.29
N LYS A 3 9.16 -13.46 24.90
CA LYS A 3 9.24 -12.17 24.21
C LYS A 3 8.56 -12.36 22.85
N GLY A 4 7.52 -11.57 22.57
CA GLY A 4 6.85 -11.58 21.28
C GLY A 4 7.79 -11.22 20.12
N ILE A 5 7.33 -11.41 18.89
CA ILE A 5 8.09 -11.04 17.68
C ILE A 5 8.34 -9.53 17.72
N PRO A 6 9.60 -9.06 17.55
CA PRO A 6 9.88 -7.62 17.53
C PRO A 6 9.19 -6.97 16.32
N LEU A 7 8.67 -5.77 16.52
CA LEU A 7 7.92 -5.00 15.51
C LEU A 7 8.66 -4.90 14.17
N ARG A 8 9.99 -4.78 14.20
CA ARG A 8 10.84 -4.74 13.00
C ARG A 8 10.72 -6.01 12.15
N LEU A 9 10.76 -7.19 12.76
CA LEU A 9 10.66 -8.47 12.04
C LEU A 9 9.24 -8.67 11.50
N MET A 10 8.23 -8.29 12.29
CA MET A 10 6.84 -8.38 11.84
C MET A 10 6.56 -7.45 10.66
N ARG A 11 7.14 -6.25 10.66
CA ARG A 11 7.11 -5.32 9.53
C ARG A 11 7.79 -5.91 8.30
N GLN A 12 8.97 -6.48 8.45
CA GLN A 12 9.70 -7.11 7.35
C GLN A 12 8.89 -8.27 6.75
N LEU A 13 8.28 -9.10 7.59
CA LEU A 13 7.42 -10.19 7.14
C LEU A 13 6.21 -9.64 6.36
N TYR A 14 5.54 -8.60 6.87
CA TYR A 14 4.42 -7.95 6.20
C TYR A 14 4.83 -7.39 4.84
N GLN A 15 5.94 -6.65 4.77
CA GLN A 15 6.46 -6.06 3.54
C GLN A 15 6.92 -7.10 2.52
N ALA A 16 7.50 -8.21 2.96
CA ALA A 16 7.99 -9.26 2.08
C ALA A 16 6.87 -10.18 1.54
N THR A 17 5.77 -10.34 2.28
CA THR A 17 4.75 -11.36 1.96
C THR A 17 3.38 -10.78 1.66
N ALA A 18 2.85 -9.93 2.53
CA ALA A 18 1.49 -9.40 2.39
C ALA A 18 1.43 -8.31 1.33
N VAL A 19 2.38 -7.37 1.34
CA VAL A 19 2.41 -6.25 0.38
C VAL A 19 2.46 -6.74 -1.08
N PRO A 20 3.34 -7.69 -1.49
CA PRO A 20 3.37 -8.17 -2.86
C PRO A 20 2.11 -8.93 -3.27
N LYS A 21 1.49 -9.69 -2.35
CA LYS A 21 0.23 -10.40 -2.61
C LYS A 21 -0.95 -9.46 -2.76
N MET A 22 -1.03 -8.45 -1.90
CA MET A 22 -2.11 -7.45 -1.89
C MET A 22 -2.05 -6.51 -3.10
N LEU A 23 -0.84 -6.14 -3.51
CA LEU A 23 -0.59 -5.16 -4.57
C LEU A 23 -0.20 -5.83 -5.90
N TYR A 24 -0.44 -7.12 -6.03
CA TYR A 24 -0.20 -7.83 -7.28
C TYR A 24 -1.03 -7.19 -8.40
N ALA A 25 -0.37 -6.95 -9.54
CA ALA A 25 -0.97 -6.32 -10.71
C ALA A 25 -1.67 -4.98 -10.42
N ALA A 26 -1.24 -4.25 -9.38
CA ALA A 26 -1.80 -2.95 -9.03
C ALA A 26 -1.80 -1.98 -10.21
N ASP A 27 -0.78 -2.03 -11.04
CA ASP A 27 -0.67 -1.31 -12.31
C ASP A 27 -1.79 -1.62 -13.32
N LEU A 28 -2.41 -2.81 -13.28
CA LEU A 28 -3.49 -3.19 -14.19
C LEU A 28 -4.88 -2.73 -13.73
N TRP A 29 -5.15 -2.72 -12.43
CA TRP A 29 -6.49 -2.44 -11.89
C TRP A 29 -6.61 -1.09 -11.18
N PHE A 30 -5.49 -0.47 -10.80
CA PHE A 30 -5.46 0.86 -10.22
C PHE A 30 -5.15 1.88 -11.30
N THR A 31 -6.13 2.74 -11.61
CA THR A 31 -5.86 3.93 -12.41
C THR A 31 -5.52 5.07 -11.45
N PRO A 32 -4.26 5.54 -11.42
CA PRO A 32 -3.90 6.74 -10.67
C PRO A 32 -4.60 7.96 -11.28
N ALA A 33 -5.18 8.80 -10.42
CA ALA A 33 -5.71 10.10 -10.81
C ALA A 33 -4.56 11.08 -11.08
N PHE A 34 -3.82 10.87 -12.17
CA PHE A 34 -2.91 11.87 -12.70
C PHE A 34 -3.74 12.91 -13.43
N GLN A 35 -4.14 13.96 -12.70
CA GLN A 35 -4.73 15.21 -13.19
C GLN A 35 -5.03 15.25 -14.70
N ASP A 36 -6.12 14.62 -15.09
CA ASP A 36 -6.76 14.92 -16.36
C ASP A 36 -8.18 15.31 -15.98
N GLY A 37 -8.64 16.47 -16.45
CA GLY A 37 -9.83 17.19 -15.97
C GLY A 37 -11.17 16.47 -16.18
N SER A 38 -11.19 15.14 -16.31
CA SER A 38 -12.38 14.32 -16.33
C SER A 38 -12.79 13.97 -14.89
N ASP A 39 -13.82 14.66 -14.44
CA ASP A 39 -14.39 14.63 -13.08
C ASP A 39 -15.19 13.34 -12.80
N SER A 40 -14.75 12.19 -13.33
CA SER A 40 -15.37 10.90 -13.04
C SER A 40 -14.50 10.13 -12.04
N PRO A 41 -14.85 10.15 -10.74
CA PRO A 41 -14.14 9.32 -9.78
C PRO A 41 -14.41 7.86 -10.16
N GLN A 42 -13.38 7.15 -10.62
CA GLN A 42 -13.43 5.70 -10.81
C GLN A 42 -13.73 5.04 -9.46
N ARG A 43 -15.01 4.94 -9.10
CA ARG A 43 -15.49 4.41 -7.82
C ARG A 43 -15.00 2.98 -7.56
N GLY A 44 -14.69 2.23 -8.60
CA GLY A 44 -14.20 0.85 -8.54
C GLY A 44 -12.82 0.72 -7.90
N SER A 45 -11.82 1.45 -8.42
CA SER A 45 -10.42 1.38 -7.95
C SER A 45 -10.29 1.93 -6.52
N LEU A 46 -11.02 3.00 -6.19
CA LEU A 46 -11.09 3.55 -4.84
C LEU A 46 -11.69 2.56 -3.84
N ARG A 47 -12.69 1.75 -4.22
CA ARG A 47 -13.30 0.76 -3.34
C ARG A 47 -12.33 -0.36 -3.00
N VAL A 48 -11.52 -0.81 -3.96
CA VAL A 48 -10.47 -1.81 -3.73
C VAL A 48 -9.38 -1.22 -2.83
N ALA A 49 -8.93 0.01 -3.11
CA ALA A 49 -7.94 0.69 -2.26
C ALA A 49 -8.40 0.82 -0.81
N ARG A 50 -9.66 1.20 -0.56
CA ARG A 50 -10.23 1.26 0.81
C ARG A 50 -10.24 -0.10 1.52
N ARG A 51 -10.50 -1.19 0.80
CA ARG A 51 -10.41 -2.55 1.36
C ARG A 51 -8.98 -2.90 1.73
N LEU A 52 -8.01 -2.56 0.89
CA LEU A 52 -6.59 -2.75 1.16
C LEU A 52 -6.11 -1.92 2.36
N THR A 53 -6.57 -0.67 2.52
CA THR A 53 -6.33 0.14 3.72
C THR A 53 -6.85 -0.53 4.97
N SER A 54 -8.00 -1.19 4.89
CA SER A 54 -8.57 -1.94 6.03
C SER A 54 -7.67 -3.12 6.42
N VAL A 55 -7.10 -3.83 5.45
CA VAL A 55 -6.14 -4.93 5.69
C VAL A 55 -4.83 -4.41 6.28
N GLN A 56 -4.30 -3.31 5.75
CA GLN A 56 -3.09 -2.67 6.30
C GLN A 56 -3.32 -2.19 7.73
N ARG A 57 -4.50 -1.64 8.06
CA ARG A 57 -4.84 -1.25 9.43
C ARG A 57 -4.81 -2.43 10.39
N ILE A 58 -5.35 -3.59 9.99
CA ILE A 58 -5.31 -4.82 10.81
C ILE A 58 -3.85 -5.23 11.07
N ALA A 59 -3.00 -5.19 10.03
CA ALA A 59 -1.57 -5.46 10.18
C ALA A 59 -0.89 -4.46 11.11
N ALA A 60 -1.16 -3.16 10.95
CA ALA A 60 -0.57 -2.09 11.75
C ALA A 60 -0.97 -2.20 13.24
N ILE A 61 -2.23 -2.53 13.54
CA ILE A 61 -2.70 -2.82 14.90
C ILE A 61 -1.98 -4.04 15.46
N SER A 62 -1.91 -5.12 14.68
CA SER A 62 -1.26 -6.36 15.11
C SER A 62 0.24 -6.19 15.37
N MET A 63 0.90 -5.31 14.61
CA MET A 63 2.33 -5.02 14.74
C MET A 63 2.62 -4.11 15.94
N THR A 64 1.82 -3.06 16.12
CA THR A 64 2.03 -2.06 17.18
C THR A 64 1.41 -2.45 18.52
N GLY A 65 0.48 -3.41 18.54
CA GLY A 65 -0.30 -3.76 19.72
C GLY A 65 -1.26 -2.65 20.15
N ALA A 66 -1.57 -1.71 19.27
CA ALA A 66 -2.39 -0.55 19.57
C ALA A 66 -3.89 -0.88 19.71
N MET A 67 -4.67 0.09 20.22
CA MET A 67 -6.11 -0.05 20.36
C MET A 67 -6.81 -0.04 18.99
N ARG A 68 -7.93 -0.76 18.86
CA ARG A 68 -8.75 -0.76 17.64
C ARG A 68 -9.34 0.62 17.30
N SER A 69 -9.47 1.50 18.29
CA SER A 69 -9.93 2.88 18.13
C SER A 69 -8.83 3.85 17.69
N SER A 70 -7.56 3.43 17.67
CA SER A 70 -6.45 4.29 17.24
C SER A 70 -6.62 4.70 15.77
N ALA A 71 -6.28 5.97 15.50
CA ALA A 71 -6.31 6.55 14.16
C ALA A 71 -5.33 5.82 13.24
N THR A 72 -5.78 5.44 12.03
CA THR A 72 -4.97 4.68 11.07
C THR A 72 -3.68 5.40 10.71
N ASP A 73 -3.74 6.71 10.48
CA ASP A 73 -2.58 7.52 10.07
C ASP A 73 -1.49 7.53 11.15
N ALA A 74 -1.90 7.58 12.43
CA ALA A 74 -0.98 7.48 13.56
C ALA A 74 -0.37 6.07 13.65
N LEU A 75 -1.16 5.01 13.40
CA LEU A 75 -0.67 3.63 13.39
C LEU A 75 0.35 3.40 12.28
N GLU A 76 0.08 3.92 11.08
CA GLU A 76 0.98 3.83 9.93
C GLU A 76 2.29 4.58 10.20
N ALA A 77 2.22 5.78 10.79
CA ALA A 77 3.40 6.53 11.21
C ALA A 77 4.23 5.77 12.27
N HIS A 78 3.58 5.23 13.30
CA HIS A 78 4.26 4.44 14.35
C HIS A 78 4.82 3.11 13.86
N ALA A 79 4.13 2.44 12.93
CA ALA A 79 4.61 1.22 12.29
C ALA A 79 5.62 1.49 11.16
N ASN A 80 5.82 2.76 10.79
CA ASN A 80 6.63 3.20 9.65
C ASN A 80 6.23 2.42 8.38
N LEU A 81 4.92 2.46 8.11
CA LEU A 81 4.24 1.92 6.94
C LEU A 81 3.74 3.08 6.08
N LEU A 82 3.85 2.93 4.76
CA LEU A 82 3.36 3.93 3.83
C LEU A 82 1.85 3.72 3.63
N PRO A 83 1.02 4.78 3.64
CA PRO A 83 -0.41 4.66 3.30
C PRO A 83 -0.62 3.93 1.96
N ILE A 84 -1.63 3.06 1.91
CA ILE A 84 -1.93 2.22 0.72
C ILE A 84 -2.08 3.04 -0.57
N SER A 85 -2.71 4.22 -0.48
CA SER A 85 -2.88 5.12 -1.63
C SER A 85 -1.54 5.52 -2.25
N LEU A 86 -0.56 5.86 -1.42
CA LEU A 86 0.79 6.21 -1.85
C LEU A 86 1.57 4.99 -2.33
N GLN A 87 1.36 3.80 -1.74
CA GLN A 87 1.97 2.57 -2.24
C GLN A 87 1.49 2.22 -3.65
N LEU A 88 0.19 2.34 -3.90
CA LEU A 88 -0.39 2.10 -5.23
C LEU A 88 0.15 3.08 -6.26
N GLN A 89 0.19 4.38 -5.93
CA GLN A 89 0.78 5.40 -6.81
C GLN A 89 2.25 5.12 -7.11
N ASN A 90 3.05 4.74 -6.12
CA ASN A 90 4.46 4.39 -6.31
C ASN A 90 4.64 3.18 -7.26
N ILE A 91 3.79 2.16 -7.16
CA ILE A 91 3.86 1.00 -8.06
C ILE A 91 3.54 1.40 -9.49
N CYS A 92 2.46 2.14 -9.71
CA CYS A 92 2.09 2.63 -11.03
C CYS A 92 3.17 3.55 -11.60
N HIS A 93 3.69 4.48 -10.80
CA HIS A 93 4.78 5.35 -11.22
C HIS A 93 6.02 4.56 -11.62
N ARG A 94 6.42 3.56 -10.83
CA ARG A 94 7.56 2.70 -11.17
C ARG A 94 7.33 1.88 -12.44
N ALA A 95 6.10 1.41 -12.68
CA ALA A 95 5.74 0.71 -13.91
C ALA A 95 5.86 1.64 -15.13
N ILE A 96 5.32 2.86 -15.05
CA ILE A 96 5.42 3.88 -16.09
C ILE A 96 6.88 4.25 -16.38
N VAL A 97 7.69 4.48 -15.33
CA VAL A 97 9.12 4.78 -15.49
C VAL A 97 9.84 3.63 -16.19
N ARG A 98 9.52 2.37 -15.88
CA ARG A 98 10.11 1.21 -16.56
C ARG A 98 9.72 1.10 -18.03
N LEU A 99 8.45 1.40 -18.35
CA LEU A 99 7.96 1.39 -19.72
C LEU A 99 8.60 2.52 -20.56
N THR A 100 8.75 3.71 -19.98
CA THR A 100 9.32 4.89 -20.65
C THR A 100 10.83 4.89 -20.70
N ALA A 101 11.52 4.27 -19.73
CA ALA A 101 12.97 4.11 -19.73
C ALA A 101 13.45 2.93 -20.58
N HIS A 102 12.55 2.22 -21.27
CA HIS A 102 12.94 1.17 -22.21
C HIS A 102 13.60 1.84 -23.43
N PRO A 103 14.87 1.55 -23.74
CA PRO A 103 15.53 2.18 -24.88
C PRO A 103 14.87 1.73 -26.20
N ASP A 104 14.63 2.67 -27.12
CA ASP A 104 14.02 2.44 -28.43
C ASP A 104 14.90 1.62 -29.41
N THR A 105 16.03 1.08 -28.94
CA THR A 105 17.01 0.38 -29.78
C THR A 105 16.83 -1.13 -29.65
N HIS A 106 15.93 -1.65 -30.48
CA HIS A 106 15.96 -3.04 -30.95
C HIS A 106 16.20 -3.06 -32.46
#